data_AF-A0A556W0P1-F1
#
_entry.id   AF-A0A556W0P1-F1
#
_cell.length_a   1.000
_cell.length_b   1.000
_cell.length_c   1.000
_cell.angle_alpha   90.00
_cell.angle_beta   90.00
_cell.angle_gamma   90.00
#
_symmetry.space_group_name_H-M   'P 1'
#
loop_
_entity.id
_entity.type
_entity.pdbx_description
1 polymer ?
#
loop_
_entity_poly.entity_id
_entity_poly.type
_entity_poly.pdbx_seq_one_letter_code
_entity_poly.pdbx_strand_id
1 'polypeptide(L)'
;MASICCRRIPVPSRVNGSLEEPLVTDTRALIDAVDALLPQTQCGKCGQPGCRPYAEAIAAGEAINRCPPGGQATVERLAELTGRPVLPLEQPAQPPLVAYIREAECIGCTKCIQACPVDAILG
;
A
#
# COMPACT_ATOMS: atom_id res chain seq x y z
N MET A 1 -36.51 17.27 13.73
CA MET A 1 -35.66 16.87 14.87
C MET A 1 -35.89 15.40 15.19
N ALA A 2 -35.16 14.49 14.53
CA ALA A 2 -35.10 13.10 14.92
C ALA A 2 -33.70 12.56 14.63
N SER A 3 -32.91 12.46 15.70
CA SER A 3 -31.59 11.86 15.75
C SER A 3 -31.62 10.43 15.20
N ILE A 4 -31.05 10.22 14.02
CA ILE A 4 -30.48 8.94 13.59
C ILE A 4 -29.06 8.94 14.18
N CYS A 5 -28.94 8.80 15.50
CA CYS A 5 -28.73 7.51 16.15
C CYS A 5 -27.44 6.86 15.64
N CYS A 6 -26.32 7.56 15.89
CA CYS A 6 -24.97 7.04 15.93
C CYS A 6 -24.94 5.87 16.93
N ARG A 7 -25.38 4.68 16.50
CA ARG A 7 -25.27 3.46 17.29
C ARG A 7 -23.81 3.07 17.30
N ARG A 8 -23.17 3.42 18.41
CA ARG A 8 -21.88 2.92 18.86
C ARG A 8 -21.94 1.40 18.87
N ILE A 9 -21.41 0.77 17.83
CA ILE A 9 -21.22 -0.68 17.79
C ILE A 9 -20.22 -1.01 18.91
N PRO A 10 -20.53 -1.94 19.83
CA PRO A 10 -19.56 -2.37 20.82
C PRO A 10 -18.42 -3.12 20.11
N VAL A 11 -17.23 -2.51 20.10
CA VAL A 11 -15.98 -3.23 19.83
C VAL A 11 -15.79 -4.21 20.99
N PRO A 12 -15.69 -5.54 20.74
CA PRO A 12 -15.38 -6.48 21.81
C PRO A 12 -13.93 -6.26 22.26
N SER A 13 -13.76 -5.50 23.32
CA SER A 13 -12.52 -5.40 24.08
C SER A 13 -12.40 -6.64 24.98
N ARG A 14 -11.77 -7.70 24.48
CA ARG A 14 -11.13 -8.75 25.30
C ARG A 14 -10.39 -9.74 24.41
N VAL A 15 -9.07 -9.55 24.29
CA VAL A 15 -8.15 -10.65 24.06
C VAL A 15 -7.33 -10.83 25.32
N ASN A 16 -7.75 -11.76 26.16
CA ASN A 16 -6.88 -12.47 27.09
C ASN A 16 -7.34 -13.92 27.05
N GLY A 17 -6.56 -14.74 26.34
CA GLY A 17 -6.84 -16.14 26.08
C GLY A 17 -5.58 -16.76 25.50
N SER A 18 -4.80 -17.33 26.41
CA SER A 18 -3.53 -17.99 26.19
C SER A 18 -3.71 -19.36 25.51
N LEU A 19 -2.63 -19.83 24.86
CA LEU A 19 -2.24 -21.22 24.56
C LEU A 19 -2.71 -21.84 23.21
N GLU A 20 -1.71 -21.91 22.30
CA GLU A 20 -1.48 -22.90 21.21
C GLU A 20 -2.24 -22.79 19.86
N GLU A 21 -1.62 -22.15 18.85
CA GLU A 21 -1.94 -22.33 17.41
C GLU A 21 -0.66 -22.31 16.54
N PRO A 22 -0.12 -23.47 16.09
CA PRO A 22 1.02 -23.50 15.16
C PRO A 22 0.53 -23.35 13.70
N LEU A 23 1.27 -22.54 12.91
CA LEU A 23 1.17 -22.25 11.46
C LEU A 23 0.47 -20.95 11.01
N VAL A 24 -0.43 -20.32 11.77
CA VAL A 24 -1.17 -19.12 11.30
C VAL A 24 -0.41 -17.80 11.51
N THR A 25 0.51 -17.76 12.48
CA THR A 25 1.32 -16.56 12.78
C THR A 25 2.28 -16.21 11.64
N ASP A 26 2.79 -17.22 10.92
CA ASP A 26 3.78 -17.03 9.86
C ASP A 26 3.16 -16.27 8.68
N THR A 27 1.99 -16.69 8.21
CA THR A 27 1.31 -16.04 7.08
C THR A 27 0.89 -14.61 7.40
N ARG A 28 0.34 -14.34 8.59
CA ARG A 28 -0.08 -12.98 8.95
C ARG A 28 1.13 -12.05 9.13
N ALA A 29 2.19 -12.53 9.79
CA ALA A 29 3.44 -11.79 9.93
C ALA A 29 4.10 -11.54 8.56
N LEU A 30 4.06 -12.50 7.64
CA LEU A 30 4.55 -12.36 6.27
C LEU A 30 3.77 -11.27 5.51
N ILE A 31 2.44 -11.28 5.59
CA ILE A 31 1.59 -10.26 4.95
C ILE A 31 1.96 -8.87 5.48
N ASP A 32 2.08 -8.72 6.80
CA ASP A 32 2.43 -7.44 7.42
C ASP A 32 3.85 -6.98 7.01
N ALA A 33 4.81 -7.91 6.91
CA ALA A 33 6.16 -7.61 6.44
C ALA A 33 6.20 -7.21 4.95
N VAL A 34 5.43 -7.90 4.10
CA VAL A 34 5.29 -7.55 2.68
C VAL A 34 4.63 -6.18 2.52
N ASP A 35 3.53 -5.93 3.24
CA ASP A 35 2.81 -4.65 3.20
C ASP A 35 3.74 -3.49 3.59
N ALA A 36 4.57 -3.66 4.64
CA ALA A 36 5.56 -2.65 5.05
C ALA A 36 6.65 -2.36 4.00
N LEU A 37 6.95 -3.30 3.10
CA LEU A 37 7.91 -3.09 2.01
C LEU A 37 7.31 -2.38 0.80
N LEU A 38 5.99 -2.44 0.63
CA LEU A 38 5.30 -1.79 -0.49
C LEU A 38 5.30 -0.27 -0.31
N PRO A 39 5.22 0.51 -1.42
CA PRO A 39 5.30 1.97 -1.37
C PRO A 39 4.07 2.66 -0.76
N GLN A 40 3.06 1.91 -0.29
CA GLN A 40 1.85 2.42 0.37
C GLN A 40 1.07 3.50 -0.42
N THR A 41 1.21 3.52 -1.75
CA THR A 41 0.54 4.51 -2.63
C THR A 41 -0.91 4.18 -2.94
N GLN A 42 -1.38 2.96 -2.62
CA GLN A 42 -2.74 2.49 -2.90
C GLN A 42 -3.19 2.68 -4.37
N CYS A 43 -2.25 2.64 -5.31
CA CYS A 43 -2.50 3.05 -6.70
C CYS A 43 -3.21 2.01 -7.59
N GLY A 44 -3.32 0.76 -7.14
CA GLY A 44 -3.98 -0.34 -7.85
C GLY A 44 -3.34 -0.83 -9.15
N LYS A 45 -2.15 -0.35 -9.52
CA LYS A 45 -1.45 -0.70 -10.78
C LYS A 45 -1.01 -2.17 -10.86
N CYS A 46 -0.97 -2.87 -9.73
CA CYS A 46 -0.69 -4.30 -9.65
C CYS A 46 -1.91 -5.20 -9.87
N GLY A 47 -3.09 -4.62 -10.14
CA GLY A 47 -4.36 -5.35 -10.31
C GLY A 47 -5.11 -5.64 -9.00
N GLN A 48 -4.61 -5.14 -7.87
CA GLN A 48 -5.23 -5.26 -6.55
C GLN A 48 -5.75 -3.90 -6.07
N PRO A 49 -6.80 -3.84 -5.23
CA PRO A 49 -7.38 -2.56 -4.80
C PRO A 49 -6.49 -1.74 -3.85
N GLY A 50 -5.38 -2.32 -3.37
CA GLY A 50 -4.42 -1.63 -2.51
C GLY A 50 -3.15 -2.46 -2.25
N CYS A 51 -2.25 -1.91 -1.44
CA CYS A 51 -1.00 -2.56 -1.04
C CYS A 51 -1.24 -3.80 -0.18
N ARG A 52 -2.15 -3.73 0.78
CA ARG A 52 -2.44 -4.86 1.68
C ARG A 52 -3.08 -6.07 0.98
N PRO A 53 -4.10 -5.90 0.12
CA PRO A 53 -4.60 -7.00 -0.72
C PRO A 53 -3.52 -7.60 -1.64
N TYR A 54 -2.58 -6.77 -2.12
CA TYR A 54 -1.44 -7.28 -2.88
C TYR A 54 -0.46 -8.07 -2.01
N ALA A 55 -0.22 -7.67 -0.77
CA ALA A 55 0.57 -8.43 0.18
C ALA A 55 -0.06 -9.80 0.52
N GLU A 56 -1.38 -9.83 0.70
CA GLU A 56 -2.15 -11.07 0.86
C GLU A 56 -2.04 -11.98 -0.36
N ALA A 57 -2.15 -11.42 -1.57
CA ALA A 57 -1.97 -12.17 -2.80
C ALA A 57 -0.55 -12.73 -2.94
N ILE A 58 0.48 -11.95 -2.60
CA ILE A 58 1.88 -12.41 -2.60
C ILE A 58 2.07 -13.59 -1.64
N ALA A 59 1.51 -13.51 -0.43
CA ALA A 59 1.52 -14.60 0.54
C ALA A 59 0.77 -15.85 0.04
N ALA A 60 -0.26 -15.66 -0.80
CA ALA A 60 -0.98 -16.73 -1.49
C ALA A 60 -0.27 -17.28 -2.75
N GLY A 61 0.88 -16.72 -3.15
CA GLY A 61 1.70 -17.19 -4.27
C GLY A 61 1.68 -16.30 -5.52
N GLU A 62 0.97 -15.18 -5.51
CA GLU A 62 0.91 -14.21 -6.61
C GLU A 62 2.29 -13.64 -6.97
N ALA A 63 2.47 -13.14 -8.19
CA ALA A 63 3.76 -12.63 -8.65
C ALA A 63 4.23 -11.36 -7.90
N ILE A 64 5.50 -11.34 -7.45
CA ILE A 64 6.11 -10.23 -6.68
C ILE A 64 6.58 -9.05 -7.53
N ASN A 65 6.53 -9.17 -8.87
CA ASN A 65 7.06 -8.21 -9.85
C ASN A 65 6.00 -7.31 -10.48
N ARG A 66 4.83 -7.15 -9.83
CA ARG A 66 3.68 -6.39 -10.34
C ARG A 66 3.55 -4.98 -9.76
N CYS A 67 4.51 -4.52 -8.97
CA CYS A 67 4.48 -3.18 -8.36
C CYS A 67 5.35 -2.18 -9.15
N PRO A 68 4.84 -1.53 -10.23
CA PRO A 68 5.60 -0.54 -10.96
C PRO A 68 6.04 0.69 -10.15
N PRO A 69 5.29 1.23 -9.15
CA PRO A 69 5.81 2.34 -8.35
C PRO A 69 6.92 1.94 -7.38
N GLY A 70 6.98 0.67 -6.98
CA GLY A 70 8.04 0.15 -6.12
C GLY A 70 9.34 -0.14 -6.87
N GLY A 71 9.26 -0.30 -8.19
CA GLY A 71 10.42 -0.56 -9.03
C GLY A 71 11.12 -1.90 -8.72
N GLN A 72 12.29 -2.10 -9.32
CA GLN A 72 13.06 -3.34 -9.18
C GLN A 72 13.54 -3.57 -7.74
N ALA A 73 13.88 -2.47 -7.03
CA ALA A 73 14.29 -2.51 -5.63
C ALA A 73 13.23 -3.13 -4.71
N THR A 74 11.94 -2.88 -4.97
CA THR A 74 10.86 -3.53 -4.19
C THR A 74 10.80 -5.02 -4.50
N VAL A 75 10.99 -5.43 -5.76
CA VAL A 75 11.00 -6.86 -6.14
C VAL A 75 12.15 -7.60 -5.48
N GLU A 76 13.34 -7.00 -5.43
CA GLU A 76 14.51 -7.58 -4.75
C GLU A 76 14.25 -7.81 -3.26
N ARG A 77 13.73 -6.81 -2.56
CA ARG A 77 13.40 -6.92 -1.12
C ARG A 77 12.30 -7.95 -0.87
N LEU A 78 11.30 -8.03 -1.75
CA LEU A 78 10.25 -9.04 -1.68
C LEU A 78 10.78 -10.45 -1.96
N ALA A 79 11.71 -10.60 -2.90
CA ALA A 79 12.36 -11.85 -3.23
C ALA A 79 13.21 -12.36 -2.04
N GLU A 80 13.96 -11.48 -1.40
CA GLU A 80 14.71 -11.77 -0.17
C GLU A 80 13.79 -12.21 0.97
N LEU A 81 12.67 -11.51 1.18
CA LEU A 81 11.71 -11.81 2.24
C LEU A 81 10.95 -13.13 1.99
N THR A 82 10.53 -13.38 0.74
CA THR A 82 9.69 -14.55 0.38
C THR A 82 10.50 -15.77 -0.08
N GLY A 83 11.82 -15.64 -0.22
CA GLY A 83 12.71 -16.70 -0.74
C GLY A 83 12.47 -17.04 -2.22
N ARG A 84 11.91 -16.11 -3.00
CA ARG A 84 11.53 -16.32 -4.41
C ARG A 84 12.60 -15.76 -5.35
N PRO A 85 12.68 -16.27 -6.60
CA PRO A 85 13.60 -15.69 -7.58
C PRO A 85 13.22 -14.24 -7.92
N VAL A 86 14.23 -13.37 -8.05
CA VAL A 86 14.04 -12.00 -8.53
C VAL A 86 13.63 -12.05 -9.99
N LEU A 87 12.44 -11.55 -10.30
CA LEU A 87 11.92 -11.42 -11.66
C LEU A 87 12.03 -9.97 -12.14
N PRO A 88 12.17 -9.72 -13.45
CA PRO A 88 12.03 -8.37 -13.98
C PRO A 88 10.59 -7.88 -13.79
N LEU A 89 10.43 -6.57 -13.58
CA LEU A 89 9.11 -5.96 -13.49
C LEU A 89 8.24 -6.27 -14.72
N GLU A 90 6.98 -6.62 -14.47
CA GLU A 90 6.00 -6.89 -15.53
C GLU A 90 5.59 -5.60 -16.26
N GLN A 91 5.62 -4.46 -15.55
CA GLN A 91 5.34 -3.13 -16.09
C GLN A 91 6.55 -2.22 -15.87
N PRO A 92 6.81 -1.25 -16.77
CA PRO A 92 7.91 -0.32 -16.59
C PRO A 92 7.82 0.40 -15.24
N ALA A 93 8.97 0.60 -14.60
CA ALA A 93 9.05 1.32 -13.33
C ALA A 93 8.46 2.73 -13.49
N GLN A 94 7.60 3.12 -12.55
CA GLN A 94 6.95 4.43 -12.55
C GLN A 94 7.43 5.20 -11.33
N PRO A 95 8.54 5.97 -11.46
CA PRO A 95 9.08 6.70 -10.34
C PRO A 95 8.08 7.74 -9.83
N PRO A 96 8.17 8.12 -8.54
CA PRO A 96 7.33 9.19 -8.00
C PRO A 96 7.55 10.47 -8.81
N LEU A 97 6.43 11.09 -9.21
CA LEU A 97 6.44 12.36 -9.90
C LEU A 97 6.27 13.48 -8.87
N VAL A 98 7.04 14.56 -9.02
CA VAL A 98 6.91 15.75 -8.18
C VAL A 98 6.34 16.88 -9.02
N ALA A 99 5.22 17.44 -8.56
CA ALA A 99 4.66 18.65 -9.14
C ALA A 99 5.40 19.87 -8.56
N TYR A 100 5.90 20.74 -9.43
CA TYR A 100 6.54 22.00 -9.05
C TYR A 100 5.63 23.17 -9.42
N ILE A 101 5.32 24.04 -8.46
CA ILE A 101 4.55 25.26 -8.70
C ILE A 101 5.53 26.39 -8.99
N ARG A 102 5.30 27.12 -10.08
CA ARG A 102 6.02 28.36 -10.40
C ARG A 102 5.23 29.53 -9.85
N GLU A 103 5.61 30.03 -8.68
CA GLU A 103 4.83 31.04 -7.95
C GLU A 103 4.66 32.33 -8.76
N ALA A 104 5.67 32.75 -9.53
CA ALA A 104 5.61 33.93 -10.39
C ALA A 104 4.56 33.82 -11.52
N GLU A 105 4.18 32.60 -11.92
CA GLU A 105 3.22 32.31 -12.99
C GLU A 105 1.89 31.78 -12.43
N CYS A 106 1.77 31.69 -11.10
CA CYS A 106 0.60 31.09 -10.45
C CYS A 106 -0.61 32.04 -10.52
N ILE A 107 -1.64 31.60 -11.23
CA ILE A 107 -2.93 32.31 -11.34
C ILE A 107 -4.00 31.83 -10.36
N GLY A 108 -3.65 30.94 -9.42
CA GLY A 108 -4.61 30.36 -8.47
C GLY A 108 -5.59 29.33 -9.06
N CYS A 109 -5.25 28.69 -10.19
CA CYS A 109 -6.15 27.76 -10.89
C CYS A 109 -6.33 26.36 -10.24
N THR A 110 -5.66 26.09 -9.12
CA THR A 110 -5.72 24.84 -8.33
C THR A 110 -5.43 23.52 -9.07
N LYS A 111 -5.02 23.55 -10.34
CA LYS A 111 -4.65 22.34 -11.11
C LYS A 111 -3.48 21.58 -10.49
N CYS A 112 -2.62 22.28 -9.77
CA CYS A 112 -1.50 21.69 -9.05
C CYS A 112 -1.94 20.65 -8.00
N ILE A 113 -3.10 20.82 -7.36
CA ILE A 113 -3.66 19.88 -6.36
C ILE A 113 -3.94 18.52 -7.01
N GLN A 114 -4.48 18.51 -8.23
CA GLN A 114 -4.75 17.26 -8.97
C GLN A 114 -3.47 16.58 -9.48
N ALA A 115 -2.40 17.36 -9.70
CA ALA A 115 -1.13 16.86 -10.20
C ALA A 115 -0.23 16.32 -9.08
N CYS A 116 -0.42 16.76 -7.83
CA CYS A 116 0.40 16.33 -6.71
C CYS A 116 -0.05 14.96 -6.18
N PRO A 117 0.80 13.91 -6.22
CA PRO A 117 0.42 12.56 -5.80
C PRO A 117 0.33 12.35 -4.28
N VAL A 118 0.78 13.32 -3.47
CA VAL A 118 0.91 13.21 -2.00
C VAL A 118 0.28 14.39 -1.25
N ASP A 119 -0.57 15.17 -1.93
CA ASP A 119 -1.24 16.36 -1.37
C ASP A 119 -0.30 17.34 -0.62
N ALA A 120 0.87 17.59 -1.20
CA ALA A 120 1.90 18.45 -0.58
C ALA A 120 1.66 19.95 -0.76
N ILE A 121 0.53 20.37 -1.35
CA ILE A 121 0.24 21.77 -1.68
C ILE A 121 -0.68 22.34 -0.61
N LEU A 122 -0.11 23.14 0.29
CA LEU A 122 -0.84 23.90 1.30
C LEU A 122 -0.87 25.37 0.88
N GLY A 123 -2.06 25.96 0.85
CA GLY A 123 -2.29 27.37 0.52
C GLY A 123 -2.72 28.15 1.75
#